data_AF-A0A3D2Z1A4-F1
#
_entry.id   AF-A0A3D2Z1A4-F1
#
_cell.length_a   1.000
_cell.length_b   1.000
_cell.length_c   1.000
_cell.angle_alpha   90.00
_cell.angle_beta   90.00
_cell.angle_gamma   90.00
#
_symmetry.space_group_name_H-M   'P 1'
#
loop_
_entity.id
_entity.type
_entity.pdbx_description
1 polymer ?
#
loop_
_entity_poly.entity_id
_entity_poly.type
_entity_poly.pdbx_seq_one_letter_code
_entity_poly.pdbx_strand_id
1 'polypeptide(L)'
;MRVIGAVILLLGAIQVATAGQGGKRVIEMTGEDRDTPTSAAVVAGDYVYVSGQFGREPDGSFGDIKTQTRRALDNISAILQEAGTSLEQAVSSYVYLRSRGDFRAMNDEYKAYPGWPKTTHETARGEDLDLPVRTTMTGDLLAPSEALVEITIIALRMGAERTIVQPAEWGKSNLPYPWAIKSGDTLWISGLVASNKRGGQYIRGDMRKDVTQTLTDIGEALSTAGMSHADVVFSRVYIQDQALANEMDEAYRAFFPKDPPARATLRAGIMGRILDEITTIAVEAPKTIVSIPDADVAPSASPAVVVGNRFFSSGIQGVTDATRGDANAQTREVLARLGRGLKAAGFEWRHVVDVWVLLSDTRDYPAMADAYREVFTGDYPAWTVVGEQPLGRGVVQIQIMAVK
;
A
#
# COMPACT_ATOMS: atom_id res chain seq x y z
N MET A 1 51.31 16.66 -37.03
CA MET A 1 50.01 17.33 -37.25
C MET A 1 49.04 16.76 -36.23
N ARG A 2 48.67 17.54 -35.20
CA ARG A 2 47.75 17.12 -34.13
C ARG A 2 46.32 17.25 -34.64
N VAL A 3 45.54 16.16 -34.57
CA VAL A 3 44.09 16.20 -34.81
C VAL A 3 43.42 16.36 -33.45
N ILE A 4 42.76 17.49 -33.25
CA ILE A 4 41.93 17.78 -32.08
C ILE A 4 40.52 17.29 -32.40
N GLY A 5 40.04 16.29 -31.65
CA GLY A 5 38.64 15.86 -31.67
C GLY A 5 37.79 16.81 -30.84
N ALA A 6 36.75 17.39 -31.45
CA ALA A 6 35.76 18.22 -30.77
C ALA A 6 34.82 17.33 -29.94
N VAL A 7 34.82 17.56 -28.63
CA VAL A 7 33.83 17.03 -27.69
C VAL A 7 32.56 17.86 -27.83
N ILE A 8 31.47 17.24 -28.26
CA ILE A 8 30.13 17.86 -28.23
C ILE A 8 29.55 17.63 -26.83
N LEU A 9 29.56 18.68 -26.00
CA LEU A 9 28.82 18.74 -24.75
C LEU A 9 27.33 18.97 -25.06
N LEU A 10 26.49 17.95 -24.89
CA LEU A 10 25.04 18.16 -24.76
C LEU A 10 24.75 18.68 -23.35
N LEU A 11 24.55 19.99 -23.23
CA LEU A 11 23.90 20.61 -22.08
C LEU A 11 22.40 20.30 -22.15
N GLY A 12 21.95 19.27 -21.43
CA GLY A 12 20.54 19.07 -21.15
C GLY A 12 20.04 20.20 -20.24
N ALA A 13 19.09 21.00 -20.73
CA ALA A 13 18.44 22.01 -19.91
C ALA A 13 17.59 21.31 -18.84
N ILE A 14 18.06 21.33 -17.59
CA ILE A 14 17.25 20.97 -16.44
C ILE A 14 16.18 22.05 -16.33
N GLN A 15 14.95 21.72 -16.73
CA GLN A 15 13.78 22.53 -16.40
C GLN A 15 13.54 22.35 -14.90
N VAL A 16 14.08 23.26 -14.11
CA VAL A 16 13.70 23.40 -12.70
C VAL A 16 12.26 23.88 -12.69
N ALA A 17 11.33 22.93 -12.56
CA ALA A 17 9.96 23.24 -12.20
C ALA A 17 10.01 23.94 -10.83
N THR A 18 9.59 25.19 -10.79
CA THR A 18 9.45 25.96 -9.55
C THR A 18 8.49 25.22 -8.64
N ALA A 19 8.99 24.71 -7.51
CA ALA A 19 8.18 24.13 -6.45
C ALA A 19 7.22 25.21 -5.92
N GLY A 20 5.95 25.13 -6.33
CA GLY A 20 4.87 25.81 -5.65
C GLY A 20 4.72 25.21 -4.26
N GLN A 21 4.60 26.05 -3.23
CA GLN A 21 4.27 25.62 -1.88
C GLN A 21 3.00 24.75 -1.90
N GLY A 22 3.11 23.50 -1.43
CA GLY A 22 1.98 22.66 -0.99
C GLY A 22 1.15 21.94 -2.05
N GLY A 23 1.62 21.76 -3.29
CA GLY A 23 0.85 21.08 -4.35
C GLY A 23 1.24 19.60 -4.57
N LYS A 24 0.26 18.79 -5.01
CA LYS A 24 0.50 17.46 -5.61
C LYS A 24 1.43 17.59 -6.82
N ARG A 25 2.47 16.76 -6.90
CA ARG A 25 3.34 16.61 -8.08
C ARG A 25 3.36 15.17 -8.53
N VAL A 26 3.08 14.96 -9.81
CA VAL A 26 3.10 13.65 -10.44
C VAL A 26 4.48 13.35 -11.01
N ILE A 27 4.93 12.10 -10.87
CA ILE A 27 6.17 11.58 -11.44
C ILE A 27 5.79 10.63 -12.57
N GLU A 28 6.37 10.88 -13.74
CA GLU A 28 6.24 10.05 -14.95
C GLU A 28 7.64 9.57 -15.32
N MET A 29 7.80 8.29 -15.66
CA MET A 29 9.09 7.75 -16.08
C MET A 29 9.17 7.63 -17.61
N THR A 30 10.37 7.83 -18.15
CA THR A 30 10.58 7.68 -19.60
C THR A 30 10.37 6.23 -20.02
N GLY A 31 9.50 6.01 -21.01
CA GLY A 31 9.19 4.67 -21.52
C GLY A 31 8.02 3.98 -20.83
N GLU A 32 7.33 4.65 -19.89
CA GLU A 32 6.06 4.16 -19.36
C GLU A 32 4.97 4.13 -20.44
N ASP A 33 4.10 3.13 -20.32
CA ASP A 33 2.92 3.00 -21.14
C ASP A 33 1.92 4.12 -20.80
N ARG A 34 1.82 5.10 -21.69
CA ARG A 34 0.92 6.24 -21.54
C ARG A 34 -0.55 5.88 -21.67
N ASP A 35 -0.87 4.66 -22.10
CA ASP A 35 -2.25 4.21 -22.19
C ASP A 35 -2.77 3.72 -20.83
N THR A 36 -1.90 3.39 -19.88
CA THR A 36 -2.29 3.00 -18.52
C THR A 36 -2.61 4.26 -17.69
N PRO A 37 -3.80 4.38 -17.05
CA PRO A 37 -4.24 5.60 -16.38
C PRO A 37 -3.63 5.74 -14.96
N THR A 38 -2.31 5.67 -14.89
CA THR A 38 -1.50 5.79 -13.67
C THR A 38 -0.30 6.66 -13.93
N SER A 39 0.27 7.17 -12.84
CA SER A 39 1.60 7.76 -12.85
C SER A 39 2.60 6.85 -12.13
N ALA A 40 3.90 7.02 -12.36
CA ALA A 40 4.94 6.25 -11.68
C ALA A 40 4.89 6.47 -10.16
N ALA A 41 4.72 7.73 -9.75
CA ALA A 41 4.50 8.11 -8.36
C ALA A 41 3.78 9.46 -8.24
N VAL A 42 3.31 9.74 -7.02
CA VAL A 42 2.76 11.04 -6.64
C VAL A 42 3.47 11.54 -5.39
N VAL A 43 3.96 12.77 -5.45
CA VAL A 43 4.51 13.51 -4.31
C VAL A 43 3.42 14.45 -3.77
N ALA A 44 3.10 14.31 -2.49
CA ALA A 44 2.14 15.19 -1.82
C ALA A 44 2.47 15.32 -0.33
N GLY A 45 2.61 16.57 0.14
CA GLY A 45 3.10 16.84 1.48
C GLY A 45 4.48 16.23 1.73
N ASP A 46 4.61 15.47 2.81
CA ASP A 46 5.85 14.78 3.19
C ASP A 46 6.02 13.39 2.55
N TYR A 47 5.13 12.98 1.65
CA TYR A 47 5.06 11.62 1.14
C TYR A 47 5.26 11.52 -0.38
N VAL A 48 5.84 10.39 -0.78
CA VAL A 48 5.91 9.90 -2.17
C VAL A 48 5.21 8.54 -2.21
N TYR A 49 4.13 8.45 -2.98
CA TYR A 49 3.34 7.24 -3.21
C TYR A 49 3.76 6.65 -4.55
N VAL A 50 4.35 5.46 -4.57
CA VAL A 50 4.85 4.80 -5.79
C VAL A 50 3.84 3.78 -6.29
N SER A 51 3.50 3.83 -7.58
CA SER A 51 2.64 2.81 -8.18
C SER A 51 3.29 1.43 -8.16
N GLY A 52 2.49 0.38 -8.23
CA GLY A 52 2.96 -0.99 -8.28
C GLY A 52 4.00 -1.21 -9.39
N GLN A 53 5.17 -1.69 -9.00
CA GLN A 53 6.29 -1.97 -9.89
C GLN A 53 6.47 -3.48 -10.06
N PHE A 54 6.46 -3.93 -11.31
CA PHE A 54 6.76 -5.30 -11.69
C PHE A 54 8.25 -5.49 -11.98
N GLY A 55 8.71 -6.73 -11.89
CA GLY A 55 10.08 -7.12 -12.24
C GLY A 55 10.34 -7.34 -13.73
N ARG A 56 9.81 -6.47 -14.60
CA ARG A 56 9.97 -6.59 -16.05
C ARG A 56 11.33 -6.03 -16.48
N GLU A 57 12.09 -6.81 -17.25
CA GLU A 57 13.37 -6.41 -17.80
C GLU A 57 13.21 -5.39 -18.94
N PRO A 58 14.26 -4.60 -19.28
CA PRO A 58 14.20 -3.60 -20.35
C PRO A 58 13.88 -4.17 -21.74
N ASP A 59 14.24 -5.43 -22.01
CA ASP A 59 13.89 -6.14 -23.24
C ASP A 59 12.44 -6.69 -23.24
N GLY A 60 11.73 -6.46 -22.14
CA GLY A 60 10.35 -6.85 -21.92
C GLY A 60 10.17 -8.24 -21.32
N SER A 61 11.26 -8.99 -21.09
CA SER A 61 11.23 -10.33 -20.50
C SER A 61 11.03 -10.31 -18.98
N PHE A 62 10.78 -11.48 -18.41
CA PHE A 62 10.67 -11.69 -16.97
C PHE A 62 11.63 -12.82 -16.56
N GLY A 63 12.46 -12.56 -15.55
CA GLY A 63 13.37 -13.55 -14.98
C GLY A 63 12.70 -14.44 -13.91
N ASP A 64 13.50 -15.10 -13.09
CA ASP A 64 13.00 -15.77 -11.88
C ASP A 64 12.57 -14.76 -10.80
N ILE A 65 11.97 -15.24 -9.71
CA ILE A 65 11.48 -14.37 -8.62
C ILE A 65 12.56 -13.44 -8.07
N LYS A 66 13.83 -13.87 -7.97
CA LYS A 66 14.91 -13.02 -7.46
C LYS A 66 15.22 -11.90 -8.45
N THR A 67 15.39 -12.25 -9.73
CA THR A 67 15.61 -11.26 -10.79
C THR A 67 14.48 -10.24 -10.81
N GLN A 68 13.22 -10.70 -10.76
CA GLN A 68 12.06 -9.83 -10.76
C GLN A 68 11.97 -8.95 -9.50
N THR A 69 12.27 -9.50 -8.31
CA THR A 69 12.29 -8.73 -7.05
C THR A 69 13.33 -7.61 -7.13
N ARG A 70 14.55 -7.92 -7.59
CA ARG A 70 15.61 -6.92 -7.78
C ARG A 70 15.19 -5.84 -8.77
N ARG A 71 14.65 -6.24 -9.92
CA ARG A 71 14.22 -5.32 -10.97
C ARG A 71 13.09 -4.40 -10.51
N ALA A 72 12.09 -4.92 -9.78
CA ALA A 72 11.04 -4.09 -9.19
C ALA A 72 11.61 -3.05 -8.21
N LEU A 73 12.56 -3.44 -7.35
CA LEU A 73 13.23 -2.52 -6.42
C LEU A 73 14.13 -1.50 -7.14
N ASP A 74 14.80 -1.88 -8.24
CA ASP A 74 15.54 -0.94 -9.09
C ASP A 74 14.63 0.12 -9.71
N ASN A 75 13.45 -0.29 -10.20
CA ASN A 75 12.45 0.63 -10.74
C ASN A 75 11.96 1.60 -9.66
N ILE A 76 11.61 1.09 -8.48
CA ILE A 76 11.19 1.94 -7.35
C ILE A 76 12.31 2.90 -6.95
N SER A 77 13.56 2.44 -6.88
CA SER A 77 14.71 3.29 -6.55
C SER A 77 14.85 4.44 -7.54
N ALA A 78 14.73 4.17 -8.84
CA ALA A 78 14.77 5.21 -9.88
C ALA A 78 13.60 6.21 -9.76
N ILE A 79 12.38 5.72 -9.50
CA ILE A 79 11.20 6.58 -9.30
C ILE A 79 11.38 7.48 -8.08
N LEU A 80 11.86 6.93 -6.96
CA LEU A 80 12.12 7.70 -5.74
C LEU A 80 13.19 8.76 -5.96
N GLN A 81 14.25 8.45 -6.73
CA GLN A 81 15.28 9.44 -7.10
C GLN A 81 14.70 10.60 -7.92
N GLU A 82 13.85 10.32 -8.91
CA GLU A 82 13.14 11.35 -9.68
C GLU A 82 12.16 12.15 -8.81
N ALA A 83 11.56 11.51 -7.81
CA ALA A 83 10.74 12.18 -6.81
C ALA A 83 11.56 13.06 -5.84
N GLY A 84 12.89 12.98 -5.84
CA GLY A 84 13.78 13.72 -4.94
C GLY A 84 13.96 13.08 -3.57
N THR A 85 13.72 11.77 -3.46
CA THR A 85 13.94 10.97 -2.25
C THR A 85 14.68 9.65 -2.59
N SER A 86 14.72 8.68 -1.68
CA SER A 86 15.37 7.38 -1.91
C SER A 86 14.71 6.28 -1.07
N LEU A 87 15.15 5.03 -1.26
CA LEU A 87 14.72 3.89 -0.44
C LEU A 87 15.09 4.04 1.04
N GLU A 88 16.02 4.93 1.39
CA GLU A 88 16.33 5.27 2.80
C GLU A 88 15.11 5.85 3.53
N GLN A 89 14.19 6.47 2.79
CA GLN A 89 12.98 7.08 3.31
C GLN A 89 11.74 6.19 3.15
N ALA A 90 11.90 4.95 2.69
CA ALA A 90 10.78 4.02 2.56
C ALA A 90 10.16 3.71 3.93
N VAL A 91 8.87 3.99 4.11
CA VAL A 91 8.14 3.71 5.36
C VAL A 91 7.22 2.51 5.26
N SER A 92 6.62 2.26 4.10
CA SER A 92 5.68 1.15 3.89
C SER A 92 5.90 0.48 2.54
N SER A 93 5.72 -0.84 2.51
CA SER A 93 5.85 -1.67 1.31
C SER A 93 4.72 -2.72 1.27
N TYR A 94 4.01 -2.79 0.15
CA TYR A 94 3.14 -3.92 -0.15
C TYR A 94 3.78 -4.77 -1.24
N VAL A 95 3.82 -6.08 -1.00
CA VAL A 95 4.34 -7.06 -1.95
C VAL A 95 3.23 -8.03 -2.31
N TYR A 96 2.94 -8.16 -3.60
CA TYR A 96 1.99 -9.11 -4.14
C TYR A 96 2.74 -10.17 -4.93
N LEU A 97 2.60 -11.43 -4.53
CA LEU A 97 3.22 -12.58 -5.17
C LEU A 97 2.19 -13.40 -5.93
N ARG A 98 2.54 -13.94 -7.09
CA ARG A 98 1.63 -14.89 -7.76
C ARG A 98 1.52 -16.21 -7.00
N SER A 99 2.60 -16.62 -6.34
CA SER A 99 2.68 -17.91 -5.63
C SER A 99 3.30 -17.77 -4.25
N ARG A 100 2.72 -18.49 -3.27
CA ARG A 100 3.33 -18.64 -1.93
C ARG A 100 4.70 -19.31 -1.98
N GLY A 101 4.97 -20.12 -3.00
CA GLY A 101 6.25 -20.82 -3.18
C GLY A 101 7.44 -19.86 -3.37
N ASP A 102 7.17 -18.67 -3.89
CA ASP A 102 8.17 -17.65 -4.18
C ASP A 102 8.57 -16.82 -2.96
N PHE A 103 7.80 -16.89 -1.87
CA PHE A 103 7.95 -16.03 -0.70
C PHE A 103 9.37 -16.07 -0.10
N ARG A 104 9.96 -17.27 0.02
CA ARG A 104 11.31 -17.41 0.57
C ARG A 104 12.37 -16.78 -0.33
N ALA A 105 12.33 -17.08 -1.63
CA ALA A 105 13.31 -16.57 -2.58
C ALA A 105 13.17 -15.05 -2.78
N MET A 106 11.94 -14.52 -2.78
CA MET A 106 11.68 -13.08 -2.73
C MET A 106 12.29 -12.47 -1.48
N ASN A 107 12.09 -13.04 -0.29
CA ASN A 107 12.66 -12.51 0.95
C ASN A 107 14.20 -12.52 0.94
N ASP A 108 14.82 -13.58 0.42
CA ASP A 108 16.28 -13.66 0.28
C ASP A 108 16.80 -12.49 -0.57
N GLU A 109 16.15 -12.21 -1.71
CA GLU A 109 16.54 -11.12 -2.59
C GLU A 109 16.21 -9.74 -2.02
N TYR A 110 15.00 -9.57 -1.46
CA TYR A 110 14.57 -8.33 -0.83
C TYR A 110 15.54 -7.93 0.28
N LYS A 111 16.02 -8.89 1.08
CA LYS A 111 17.06 -8.66 2.11
C LYS A 111 18.40 -8.28 1.48
N ALA A 112 18.81 -8.97 0.42
CA ALA A 112 20.11 -8.78 -0.22
C ALA A 112 20.17 -7.57 -1.17
N TYR A 113 19.06 -6.86 -1.38
CA TYR A 113 18.99 -5.76 -2.32
C TYR A 113 19.92 -4.60 -1.89
N PRO A 114 20.88 -4.18 -2.73
CA PRO A 114 21.95 -3.26 -2.32
C PRO A 114 21.49 -1.81 -2.13
N GLY A 115 20.30 -1.44 -2.62
CA GLY A 115 19.76 -0.09 -2.48
C GLY A 115 19.08 0.17 -1.13
N TRP A 116 18.92 -0.84 -0.27
CA TRP A 116 18.45 -0.61 1.09
C TRP A 116 19.50 0.12 1.93
N PRO A 117 19.08 1.05 2.82
CA PRO A 117 19.97 1.61 3.82
C PRO A 117 20.54 0.50 4.69
N LYS A 118 21.87 0.51 4.84
CA LYS A 118 22.56 -0.28 5.85
C LYS A 118 22.42 0.48 7.17
N THR A 119 21.99 -0.19 8.25
CA THR A 119 22.04 0.48 9.56
C THR A 119 23.49 0.72 9.98
N THR A 120 23.70 1.70 10.83
CA THR A 120 24.97 1.95 11.53
C THR A 120 25.17 1.05 12.76
N HIS A 121 24.23 0.14 13.05
CA HIS A 121 24.24 -0.69 14.26
C HIS A 121 24.56 -2.15 13.89
N GLU A 122 25.82 -2.55 14.10
CA GLU A 122 26.20 -3.97 14.07
C GLU A 122 25.48 -4.72 15.20
N THR A 123 24.67 -5.71 14.85
CA THR A 123 24.26 -6.75 15.81
C THR A 123 24.69 -8.12 15.34
N ALA A 124 24.83 -9.04 16.29
CA ALA A 124 25.53 -10.32 16.19
C ALA A 124 24.99 -11.34 15.14
N ARG A 125 24.05 -10.97 14.27
CA ARG A 125 23.49 -11.83 13.21
C ARG A 125 23.69 -11.33 11.77
N GLY A 126 24.49 -10.28 11.57
CA GLY A 126 24.84 -9.82 10.23
C GLY A 126 23.71 -9.07 9.53
N GLU A 127 23.88 -7.74 9.51
CA GLU A 127 23.09 -6.74 8.79
C GLU A 127 21.70 -6.48 9.36
N ASP A 128 21.64 -5.53 10.31
CA ASP A 128 20.41 -4.81 10.59
C ASP A 128 20.14 -3.92 9.37
N LEU A 129 19.13 -4.30 8.58
CA LEU A 129 18.66 -3.50 7.45
C LEU A 129 17.57 -2.57 7.94
N ASP A 130 17.63 -1.32 7.50
CA ASP A 130 16.60 -0.35 7.81
C ASP A 130 15.49 -0.37 6.76
N LEU A 131 14.61 -1.38 6.86
CA LEU A 131 13.59 -1.71 5.85
C LEU A 131 12.26 -1.02 6.16
N PRO A 132 11.39 -0.74 5.16
CA PRO A 132 10.03 -0.29 5.40
C PRO A 132 9.18 -1.36 6.10
N VAL A 133 8.11 -0.95 6.79
CA VAL A 133 7.09 -1.92 7.23
C VAL A 133 6.52 -2.63 6.01
N ARG A 134 6.11 -3.89 6.17
CA ARG A 134 5.74 -4.70 5.00
C ARG A 134 4.52 -5.57 5.25
N THR A 135 3.74 -5.73 4.19
CA THR A 135 2.67 -6.72 4.07
C THR A 135 2.87 -7.50 2.79
N THR A 136 2.75 -8.82 2.83
CA THR A 136 2.96 -9.68 1.66
C THR A 136 1.80 -10.62 1.43
N MET A 137 1.11 -10.47 0.30
CA MET A 137 -0.04 -11.29 -0.08
C MET A 137 0.24 -12.08 -1.36
N THR A 138 -0.60 -13.07 -1.66
CA THR A 138 -0.65 -13.68 -2.99
C THR A 138 -2.00 -13.54 -3.65
N GLY A 139 -1.98 -13.08 -4.90
CA GLY A 139 -3.14 -12.92 -5.77
C GLY A 139 -2.69 -12.88 -7.23
N ASP A 140 -3.64 -12.71 -8.15
CA ASP A 140 -3.32 -12.46 -9.56
C ASP A 140 -2.75 -11.04 -9.73
N LEU A 141 -1.86 -10.87 -10.70
CA LEU A 141 -1.22 -9.59 -10.98
C LEU A 141 -1.77 -9.02 -12.30
N LEU A 142 -1.88 -7.70 -12.39
CA LEU A 142 -2.20 -7.02 -13.65
C LEU A 142 -0.99 -6.99 -14.60
N ALA A 143 -0.49 -8.16 -14.94
CA ALA A 143 0.69 -8.38 -15.78
C ALA A 143 0.64 -9.76 -16.43
N PRO A 144 1.43 -10.01 -17.50
CA PRO A 144 1.55 -11.33 -18.12
C PRO A 144 1.84 -12.45 -17.11
N SER A 145 1.54 -13.69 -17.49
CA SER A 145 1.63 -14.85 -16.59
C SER A 145 3.01 -15.07 -15.94
N GLU A 146 4.04 -14.55 -16.58
CA GLU A 146 5.44 -14.61 -16.23
C GLU A 146 5.82 -13.62 -15.13
N ALA A 147 5.01 -12.58 -14.88
CA ALA A 147 5.21 -11.67 -13.76
C ALA A 147 4.86 -12.38 -12.44
N LEU A 148 5.84 -12.52 -11.54
CA LEU A 148 5.73 -13.25 -10.28
C LEU A 148 5.54 -12.33 -9.07
N VAL A 149 5.94 -11.07 -9.18
CA VAL A 149 5.90 -10.09 -8.10
C VAL A 149 5.55 -8.68 -8.58
N GLU A 150 4.76 -7.99 -7.76
CA GLU A 150 4.51 -6.55 -7.83
C GLU A 150 4.82 -5.94 -6.46
N ILE A 151 5.55 -4.82 -6.43
CA ILE A 151 5.94 -4.11 -5.21
C ILE A 151 5.53 -2.64 -5.33
N THR A 152 4.88 -2.11 -4.30
CA THR A 152 4.61 -0.68 -4.15
C THR A 152 5.20 -0.17 -2.83
N ILE A 153 5.64 1.09 -2.80
CA ILE A 153 6.24 1.73 -1.63
C ILE A 153 5.61 3.11 -1.39
N ILE A 154 5.43 3.43 -0.11
CA ILE A 154 5.29 4.81 0.36
C ILE A 154 6.62 5.21 0.99
N ALA A 155 7.20 6.31 0.52
CA ALA A 155 8.40 6.91 1.09
C ALA A 155 8.12 8.30 1.63
N LEU A 156 8.95 8.75 2.57
CA LEU A 156 8.97 10.13 3.04
C LEU A 156 9.82 10.99 2.10
N ARG A 157 9.67 12.31 2.23
CA ARG A 157 10.63 13.27 1.66
C ARG A 157 12.04 13.04 2.21
N MET A 158 13.06 13.40 1.43
CA MET A 158 14.45 13.25 1.84
C MET A 158 14.73 13.95 3.17
N GLY A 159 15.40 13.25 4.09
CA GLY A 159 15.80 13.77 5.40
C GLY A 159 14.67 13.89 6.42
N ALA A 160 13.48 13.36 6.13
CA ALA A 160 12.44 13.21 7.16
C ALA A 160 12.92 12.25 8.26
N GLU A 161 12.50 12.51 9.49
CA GLU A 161 12.75 11.59 10.60
C GLU A 161 11.97 10.29 10.37
N ARG A 162 12.62 9.15 10.60
CA ARG A 162 12.00 7.84 10.50
C ARG A 162 12.59 6.95 11.59
N THR A 163 11.75 6.39 12.45
CA THR A 163 12.17 5.59 13.60
C THR A 163 11.47 4.24 13.60
N ILE A 164 12.24 3.15 13.67
CA ILE A 164 11.69 1.82 13.90
C ILE A 164 11.10 1.78 15.31
N VAL A 165 9.83 1.41 15.41
CA VAL A 165 9.13 1.17 16.68
C VAL A 165 9.12 -0.32 16.95
N GLN A 166 9.82 -0.71 18.02
CA GLN A 166 9.99 -2.09 18.46
C GLN A 166 9.49 -2.22 19.91
N PRO A 167 8.36 -2.92 20.14
CA PRO A 167 7.92 -3.20 21.51
C PRO A 167 8.99 -3.99 22.28
N ALA A 168 9.21 -3.62 23.55
CA ALA A 168 10.33 -4.11 24.35
C ALA A 168 10.35 -5.64 24.55
N GLU A 169 9.17 -6.24 24.71
CA GLU A 169 9.02 -7.69 24.94
C GLU A 169 9.03 -8.52 23.65
N TRP A 170 9.06 -7.87 22.49
CA TRP A 170 9.03 -8.53 21.19
C TRP A 170 10.45 -8.82 20.72
N GLY A 171 10.63 -9.98 20.08
CA GLY A 171 11.82 -10.24 19.29
C GLY A 171 11.85 -9.38 18.03
N LYS A 172 13.03 -9.25 17.40
CA LYS A 172 13.12 -8.77 16.01
C LYS A 172 12.30 -9.71 15.10
N SER A 173 11.74 -9.16 14.03
CA SER A 173 11.12 -9.97 12.98
C SER A 173 12.12 -10.96 12.40
N ASN A 174 11.65 -12.18 12.10
CA ASN A 174 12.44 -13.19 11.39
C ASN A 174 12.39 -12.98 9.86
N LEU A 175 11.61 -12.01 9.41
CA LEU A 175 11.40 -11.66 8.00
C LEU A 175 11.89 -10.24 7.75
N PRO A 176 12.19 -9.85 6.49
CA PRO A 176 12.85 -8.58 6.18
C PRO A 176 11.87 -7.39 6.25
N TYR A 177 11.46 -7.03 7.48
CA TYR A 177 10.68 -5.84 7.81
C TYR A 177 10.72 -5.56 9.33
N PRO A 178 10.61 -4.31 9.78
CA PRO A 178 10.33 -3.96 11.17
C PRO A 178 8.84 -4.11 11.50
N TRP A 179 8.49 -4.16 12.80
CA TRP A 179 7.09 -4.24 13.21
C TRP A 179 6.31 -2.97 12.91
N ALA A 180 6.93 -1.81 13.19
CA ALA A 180 6.33 -0.52 12.93
C ALA A 180 7.42 0.53 12.67
N ILE A 181 7.04 1.62 12.01
CA ILE A 181 7.87 2.80 11.77
C ILE A 181 7.06 4.04 12.12
N LYS A 182 7.63 4.96 12.92
CA LYS A 182 7.06 6.28 13.22
C LYS A 182 7.81 7.37 12.46
N SER A 183 7.08 8.35 11.95
CA SER A 183 7.61 9.61 11.43
C SER A 183 6.64 10.73 11.76
N GLY A 184 7.09 11.73 12.51
CA GLY A 184 6.22 12.81 12.98
C GLY A 184 5.00 12.27 13.73
N ASP A 185 3.81 12.63 13.25
CA ASP A 185 2.51 12.22 13.81
C ASP A 185 2.03 10.84 13.34
N THR A 186 2.74 10.18 12.42
CA THR A 186 2.24 8.99 11.72
C THR A 186 3.02 7.74 12.11
N LEU A 187 2.28 6.66 12.36
CA LEU A 187 2.81 5.32 12.59
C LEU A 187 2.30 4.37 11.51
N TRP A 188 3.21 3.75 10.77
CA TRP A 188 2.91 2.62 9.89
C TRP A 188 3.22 1.33 10.63
N ILE A 189 2.31 0.37 10.55
CA ILE A 189 2.48 -0.95 11.17
C ILE A 189 2.48 -1.99 10.06
N SER A 190 3.43 -2.93 10.12
CA SER A 190 3.52 -4.08 9.21
C SER A 190 2.24 -4.90 9.23
N GLY A 191 2.09 -5.80 8.24
CA GLY A 191 1.07 -6.85 8.34
C GLY A 191 1.33 -7.70 9.57
N LEU A 192 0.51 -7.54 10.60
CA LEU A 192 0.59 -8.33 11.81
C LEU A 192 -0.39 -9.48 11.76
N VAL A 193 -0.01 -10.55 12.42
CA VAL A 193 -0.74 -11.82 12.51
C VAL A 193 -0.64 -12.31 13.93
N ALA A 194 -1.61 -13.12 14.39
CA ALA A 194 -1.56 -13.72 15.72
C ALA A 194 -0.28 -14.54 15.90
N SER A 195 0.62 -14.09 16.77
CA SER A 195 1.93 -14.72 16.95
C SER A 195 2.44 -14.67 18.38
N ASN A 196 3.44 -15.49 18.70
CA ASN A 196 4.07 -15.53 20.01
C ASN A 196 5.06 -14.38 20.29
N LYS A 197 5.08 -13.33 19.43
CA LYS A 197 5.89 -12.10 19.58
C LYS A 197 7.41 -12.31 19.58
N ARG A 198 7.92 -13.54 19.43
CA ARG A 198 9.35 -13.90 19.47
C ARG A 198 9.77 -14.61 18.18
N GLY A 199 9.85 -13.84 17.10
CA GLY A 199 10.23 -14.37 15.79
C GLY A 199 9.08 -15.02 15.02
N GLY A 200 7.82 -14.65 15.32
CA GLY A 200 6.69 -14.94 14.44
C GLY A 200 6.24 -16.40 14.38
N GLN A 201 6.31 -17.16 15.48
CA GLN A 201 5.56 -18.43 15.51
C GLN A 201 4.08 -18.11 15.66
N TYR A 202 3.28 -18.57 14.69
CA TYR A 202 1.85 -18.32 14.67
C TYR A 202 1.14 -19.00 15.84
N ILE A 203 0.25 -18.24 16.49
CA ILE A 203 -0.73 -18.82 17.40
C ILE A 203 -1.86 -19.37 16.54
N ARG A 204 -2.29 -20.59 16.80
CA ARG A 204 -3.45 -21.19 16.12
C ARG A 204 -4.68 -21.02 16.98
N GLY A 205 -5.64 -20.24 16.50
CA GLY A 205 -6.94 -20.06 17.13
C GLY A 205 -8.09 -20.27 16.15
N ASP A 206 -9.25 -19.81 16.60
CA ASP A 206 -10.38 -19.48 15.73
C ASP A 206 -10.26 -18.01 15.28
N MET A 207 -11.08 -17.58 14.33
CA MET A 207 -11.00 -16.23 13.75
C MET A 207 -11.08 -15.13 14.82
N ARG A 208 -11.92 -15.32 15.85
CA ARG A 208 -12.09 -14.32 16.92
C ARG A 208 -10.82 -14.18 17.75
N LYS A 209 -10.22 -15.30 18.15
CA LYS A 209 -8.96 -15.30 18.92
C LYS A 209 -7.81 -14.73 18.11
N ASP A 210 -7.69 -15.12 16.85
CA ASP A 210 -6.62 -14.65 15.97
C ASP A 210 -6.71 -13.13 15.81
N VAL A 211 -7.87 -12.59 15.41
CA VAL A 211 -8.08 -11.15 15.27
C VAL A 211 -7.90 -10.40 16.59
N THR A 212 -8.37 -10.97 17.71
CA THR A 212 -8.17 -10.37 19.05
C THR A 212 -6.69 -10.26 19.40
N GLN A 213 -5.91 -11.31 19.12
CA GLN A 213 -4.48 -11.29 19.36
C GLN A 213 -3.78 -10.31 18.42
N THR A 214 -4.09 -10.35 17.12
CA THR A 214 -3.52 -9.42 16.12
C THR A 214 -3.77 -7.97 16.52
N LEU A 215 -5.00 -7.61 16.91
CA LEU A 215 -5.34 -6.25 17.35
C LEU A 215 -4.74 -5.87 18.70
N THR A 216 -4.58 -6.83 19.61
CA THR A 216 -3.83 -6.61 20.87
C THR A 216 -2.38 -6.26 20.56
N ASP A 217 -1.76 -6.97 19.63
CA ASP A 217 -0.37 -6.77 19.22
C ASP A 217 -0.17 -5.42 18.51
N ILE A 218 -1.12 -5.04 17.65
CA ILE A 218 -1.19 -3.69 17.08
C ILE A 218 -1.29 -2.64 18.21
N GLY A 219 -2.07 -2.90 19.26
CA GLY A 219 -2.18 -2.02 20.43
C GLY A 219 -0.86 -1.82 21.19
N GLU A 220 -0.06 -2.88 21.33
CA GLU A 220 1.26 -2.80 21.96
C GLU A 220 2.25 -1.98 21.11
N ALA A 221 2.22 -2.14 19.79
CA ALA A 221 3.02 -1.32 18.87
C ALA A 221 2.61 0.16 18.91
N LEU A 222 1.30 0.44 18.93
CA LEU A 222 0.75 1.80 19.09
C LEU A 222 1.20 2.41 20.43
N SER A 223 1.03 1.68 21.53
CA SER A 223 1.42 2.14 22.88
C SER A 223 2.91 2.48 22.97
N THR A 224 3.77 1.67 22.34
CA THR A 224 5.21 1.93 22.26
C THR A 224 5.53 3.25 21.54
N ALA A 225 4.67 3.66 20.60
CA ALA A 225 4.77 4.93 19.87
C ALA A 225 4.06 6.11 20.56
N GLY A 226 3.46 5.90 21.74
CA GLY A 226 2.65 6.90 22.45
C GLY A 226 1.21 7.02 21.93
N MET A 227 0.73 6.04 21.15
CA MET A 227 -0.56 6.05 20.46
C MET A 227 -1.48 4.93 20.98
N SER A 228 -2.71 4.88 20.48
CA SER A 228 -3.74 3.91 20.84
C SER A 228 -4.58 3.50 19.63
N HIS A 229 -5.48 2.52 19.79
CA HIS A 229 -6.43 2.15 18.72
C HIS A 229 -7.30 3.33 18.25
N ALA A 230 -7.51 4.34 19.09
CA ALA A 230 -8.26 5.54 18.70
C ALA A 230 -7.55 6.33 17.59
N ASP A 231 -6.24 6.22 17.47
CA ASP A 231 -5.42 6.93 16.49
C ASP A 231 -5.35 6.22 15.14
N VAL A 232 -5.85 4.98 15.02
CA VAL A 232 -5.86 4.24 13.75
C VAL A 232 -6.85 4.90 12.80
N VAL A 233 -6.37 5.28 11.61
CA VAL A 233 -7.16 5.95 10.58
C VAL A 233 -7.43 5.07 9.36
N PHE A 234 -6.56 4.10 9.10
CA PHE A 234 -6.62 3.24 7.92
C PHE A 234 -6.22 1.81 8.26
N SER A 235 -6.90 0.83 7.67
CA SER A 235 -6.59 -0.59 7.82
C SER A 235 -6.90 -1.40 6.55
N ARG A 236 -6.08 -2.42 6.31
CA ARG A 236 -6.39 -3.52 5.39
C ARG A 236 -6.40 -4.81 6.18
N VAL A 237 -7.49 -5.56 6.08
CA VAL A 237 -7.70 -6.83 6.77
C VAL A 237 -7.84 -7.94 5.74
N TYR A 238 -6.87 -8.84 5.74
CA TYR A 238 -6.84 -10.00 4.85
C TYR A 238 -7.33 -11.22 5.62
N ILE A 239 -8.26 -11.98 5.05
CA ILE A 239 -8.74 -13.25 5.62
C ILE A 239 -8.63 -14.39 4.59
N GLN A 240 -8.41 -15.62 5.05
CA GLN A 240 -8.29 -16.76 4.13
C GLN A 240 -9.64 -17.28 3.60
N ASP A 241 -10.71 -17.05 4.34
CA ASP A 241 -12.07 -17.50 4.02
C ASP A 241 -13.08 -16.40 4.33
N GLN A 242 -13.86 -16.01 3.32
CA GLN A 242 -14.92 -15.01 3.47
C GLN A 242 -16.03 -15.45 4.43
N ALA A 243 -16.22 -16.75 4.66
CA ALA A 243 -17.19 -17.25 5.64
C ALA A 243 -16.86 -16.78 7.06
N LEU A 244 -15.60 -16.47 7.34
CA LEU A 244 -15.12 -15.98 8.63
C LEU A 244 -15.26 -14.45 8.79
N ALA A 245 -15.75 -13.74 7.77
CA ALA A 245 -15.84 -12.28 7.81
C ALA A 245 -16.67 -11.75 8.98
N ASN A 246 -17.79 -12.42 9.33
CA ASN A 246 -18.63 -12.00 10.45
C ASN A 246 -17.94 -12.18 11.81
N GLU A 247 -17.19 -13.27 11.99
CA GLU A 247 -16.43 -13.52 13.22
C GLU A 247 -15.28 -12.54 13.38
N MET A 248 -14.56 -12.24 12.29
CA MET A 248 -13.55 -11.18 12.26
C MET A 248 -14.18 -9.84 12.63
N ASP A 249 -15.31 -9.49 12.00
CA ASP A 249 -15.94 -8.19 12.19
C ASP A 249 -16.39 -7.97 13.64
N GLU A 250 -16.92 -9.01 14.29
CA GLU A 250 -17.32 -8.95 15.69
C GLU A 250 -16.13 -8.73 16.63
N ALA A 251 -15.02 -9.46 16.42
CA ALA A 251 -13.80 -9.26 17.19
C ALA A 251 -13.20 -7.86 16.96
N TYR A 252 -13.21 -7.38 15.71
CA TYR A 252 -12.70 -6.06 15.33
C TYR A 252 -13.41 -4.92 16.06
N ARG A 253 -14.75 -4.98 16.18
CA ARG A 253 -15.56 -3.94 16.86
C ARG A 253 -15.18 -3.74 18.32
N ALA A 254 -14.67 -4.78 19.00
CA ALA A 254 -14.27 -4.67 20.40
C ALA A 254 -13.10 -3.70 20.60
N PHE A 255 -12.23 -3.55 19.60
CA PHE A 255 -11.07 -2.65 19.63
C PHE A 255 -11.38 -1.25 19.10
N PHE A 256 -12.44 -1.12 18.30
CA PHE A 256 -12.88 0.15 17.71
C PHE A 256 -14.36 0.44 18.01
N PRO A 257 -14.74 0.63 19.29
CA PRO A 257 -16.13 0.81 19.69
C PRO A 257 -16.72 2.16 19.22
N LYS A 258 -15.86 3.11 18.85
CA LYS A 258 -16.23 4.44 18.37
C LYS A 258 -15.24 4.88 17.30
N ASP A 259 -15.73 5.53 16.26
CA ASP A 259 -14.94 6.12 15.18
C ASP A 259 -13.89 5.13 14.61
N PRO A 260 -14.31 3.94 14.13
CA PRO A 260 -13.39 2.94 13.60
C PRO A 260 -12.59 3.49 12.41
N PRO A 261 -11.45 2.89 12.05
CA PRO A 261 -10.68 3.33 10.89
C PRO A 261 -11.45 3.11 9.58
N ALA A 262 -11.01 3.80 8.54
CA ALA A 262 -11.30 3.40 7.18
C ALA A 262 -10.67 2.03 6.91
N ARG A 263 -11.46 1.07 6.43
CA ARG A 263 -11.03 -0.34 6.33
C ARG A 263 -11.41 -0.96 5.00
N ALA A 264 -10.48 -1.70 4.41
CA ALA A 264 -10.79 -2.69 3.38
C ALA A 264 -10.66 -4.09 3.96
N THR A 265 -11.62 -4.96 3.69
CA THR A 265 -11.55 -6.38 4.03
C THR A 265 -11.76 -7.20 2.76
N LEU A 266 -10.91 -8.20 2.56
CA LEU A 266 -10.87 -9.03 1.37
C LEU A 266 -10.41 -10.44 1.70
N ARG A 267 -10.74 -11.37 0.80
CA ARG A 267 -10.08 -12.67 0.79
C ARG A 267 -8.76 -12.52 0.04
N ALA A 268 -7.65 -12.93 0.67
CA ALA A 268 -6.35 -12.94 0.02
C ALA A 268 -5.54 -14.17 0.40
N GLY A 269 -4.55 -14.53 -0.42
CA GLY A 269 -3.59 -15.56 -0.05
C GLY A 269 -2.57 -15.04 0.94
N ILE A 270 -2.77 -15.30 2.23
CA ILE A 270 -1.86 -14.86 3.30
C ILE A 270 -0.66 -15.80 3.41
N MET A 271 0.49 -15.32 3.87
CA MET A 271 1.70 -16.13 4.03
C MET A 271 1.59 -17.05 5.25
N GLY A 272 1.44 -18.36 5.01
CA GLY A 272 1.37 -19.37 6.07
C GLY A 272 -0.03 -19.97 6.26
N ARG A 273 -0.17 -20.80 7.30
CA ARG A 273 -1.46 -21.39 7.72
C ARG A 273 -2.03 -20.58 8.89
N ILE A 274 -2.50 -19.39 8.58
CA ILE A 274 -3.04 -18.38 9.51
C ILE A 274 -4.37 -17.84 8.99
N LEU A 275 -5.25 -17.37 9.87
CA LEU A 275 -6.61 -16.98 9.47
C LEU A 275 -6.71 -15.54 8.98
N ASP A 276 -5.94 -14.64 9.59
CA ASP A 276 -5.93 -13.20 9.28
C ASP A 276 -4.51 -12.62 9.18
N GLU A 277 -4.43 -11.46 8.52
CA GLU A 277 -3.33 -10.51 8.61
C GLU A 277 -3.91 -9.09 8.56
N ILE A 278 -3.43 -8.21 9.43
CA ILE A 278 -3.94 -6.84 9.54
C ILE A 278 -2.79 -5.84 9.43
N THR A 279 -2.91 -4.93 8.48
CA THR A 279 -2.02 -3.76 8.31
C THR A 279 -2.76 -2.51 8.76
N THR A 280 -2.07 -1.58 9.41
CA THR A 280 -2.68 -0.32 9.87
C THR A 280 -1.76 0.89 9.69
N ILE A 281 -2.40 2.05 9.53
CA ILE A 281 -1.78 3.37 9.65
C ILE A 281 -2.52 4.11 10.77
N ALA A 282 -1.75 4.67 11.69
CA ALA A 282 -2.27 5.52 12.76
C ALA A 282 -1.68 6.93 12.65
N VAL A 283 -2.47 7.93 13.05
CA VAL A 283 -2.09 9.34 13.04
C VAL A 283 -2.45 9.98 14.37
N GLU A 284 -1.47 10.56 15.05
CA GLU A 284 -1.56 11.22 16.36
C GLU A 284 -2.19 12.62 16.22
N ALA A 285 -3.44 12.66 15.77
CA ALA A 285 -4.21 13.89 15.59
C ALA A 285 -5.73 13.62 15.62
N PRO A 286 -6.55 14.63 15.90
CA PRO A 286 -8.00 14.50 15.85
C PRO A 286 -8.47 14.03 14.46
N LYS A 287 -9.21 12.93 14.42
CA LYS A 287 -9.80 12.39 13.20
C LYS A 287 -11.30 12.67 13.11
N THR A 288 -11.79 12.86 11.90
CA THR A 288 -13.22 13.05 11.59
C THR A 288 -13.70 11.90 10.72
N ILE A 289 -14.80 11.26 11.12
CA ILE A 289 -15.46 10.25 10.29
C ILE A 289 -16.32 10.95 9.24
N VAL A 290 -16.15 10.56 7.99
CA VAL A 290 -16.92 11.10 6.86
C VAL A 290 -17.89 10.02 6.39
N SER A 291 -19.18 10.33 6.44
CA SER A 291 -20.22 9.49 5.86
C SER A 291 -20.17 9.58 4.34
N ILE A 292 -20.33 8.43 3.69
CA ILE A 292 -20.48 8.34 2.24
C ILE A 292 -21.85 7.73 1.97
N PRO A 293 -22.80 8.50 1.36
CA PRO A 293 -24.10 7.96 1.02
C PRO A 293 -23.99 6.71 0.13
N ASP A 294 -24.71 5.66 0.52
CA ASP A 294 -24.76 4.35 -0.14
C ASP A 294 -23.43 3.58 -0.17
N ALA A 295 -22.47 3.91 0.70
CA ALA A 295 -21.27 3.10 0.86
C ALA A 295 -21.58 1.72 1.43
N ASP A 296 -21.12 0.69 0.75
CA ASP A 296 -21.21 -0.72 1.12
C ASP A 296 -20.04 -1.14 2.02
N VAL A 297 -19.91 -0.44 3.14
CA VAL A 297 -18.88 -0.71 4.16
C VAL A 297 -19.48 -1.46 5.35
N ALA A 298 -18.64 -2.29 5.99
CA ALA A 298 -19.06 -3.01 7.19
C ALA A 298 -19.35 -2.03 8.34
N PRO A 299 -20.30 -2.36 9.26
CA PRO A 299 -20.62 -1.50 10.40
C PRO A 299 -19.44 -1.23 11.35
N SER A 300 -18.40 -2.07 11.32
CA SER A 300 -17.18 -1.92 12.11
C SER A 300 -16.11 -1.06 11.44
N ALA A 301 -16.42 -0.44 10.30
CA ALA A 301 -15.52 0.38 9.52
C ALA A 301 -16.17 1.74 9.23
N SER A 302 -15.34 2.79 9.17
CA SER A 302 -15.79 4.11 8.75
C SER A 302 -15.75 4.24 7.23
N PRO A 303 -16.78 4.78 6.55
CA PRO A 303 -16.73 4.94 5.09
C PRO A 303 -15.50 5.72 4.61
N ALA A 304 -15.16 6.80 5.34
CA ALA A 304 -13.88 7.48 5.23
C ALA A 304 -13.48 8.16 6.54
N VAL A 305 -12.19 8.45 6.67
CA VAL A 305 -11.58 9.16 7.80
C VAL A 305 -10.76 10.34 7.26
N VAL A 306 -10.91 11.50 7.88
CA VAL A 306 -10.07 12.68 7.62
C VAL A 306 -9.25 13.01 8.85
N VAL A 307 -7.96 13.28 8.64
CA VAL A 307 -7.05 13.77 9.68
C VAL A 307 -6.11 14.80 9.07
N GLY A 308 -6.15 16.04 9.59
CA GLY A 308 -5.43 17.16 8.98
C GLY A 308 -5.81 17.36 7.51
N ASN A 309 -4.82 17.33 6.62
CA ASN A 309 -5.00 17.43 5.17
C ASN A 309 -5.13 16.08 4.45
N ARG A 310 -5.24 14.96 5.20
CA ARG A 310 -5.30 13.60 4.63
C ARG A 310 -6.70 13.02 4.73
N PHE A 311 -7.10 12.31 3.68
CA PHE A 311 -8.34 11.55 3.58
C PHE A 311 -8.03 10.10 3.27
N PHE A 312 -8.71 9.20 3.96
CA PHE A 312 -8.58 7.75 3.84
C PHE A 312 -9.97 7.15 3.62
N SER A 313 -10.20 6.43 2.52
CA SER A 313 -11.47 5.72 2.34
C SER A 313 -11.38 4.26 2.83
N SER A 314 -12.52 3.70 3.21
CA SER A 314 -12.68 2.24 3.24
C SER A 314 -12.58 1.68 1.82
N GLY A 315 -12.49 0.35 1.72
CA GLY A 315 -12.71 -0.34 0.45
C GLY A 315 -14.18 -0.19 0.05
N ILE A 316 -14.45 0.61 -0.98
CA ILE A 316 -15.79 0.85 -1.50
C ILE A 316 -16.03 -0.08 -2.67
N GLN A 317 -17.16 -0.78 -2.66
CA GLN A 317 -17.66 -1.49 -3.83
C GLN A 317 -18.80 -0.68 -4.44
N GLY A 318 -19.29 -1.12 -5.60
CA GLY A 318 -20.33 -0.43 -6.35
C GLY A 318 -21.50 -1.36 -6.61
N VAL A 319 -21.78 -2.29 -5.68
CA VAL A 319 -22.74 -3.37 -5.94
C VAL A 319 -24.16 -2.84 -5.74
N THR A 320 -24.94 -2.88 -6.82
CA THR A 320 -26.37 -2.62 -6.86
C THR A 320 -27.03 -3.71 -7.71
N ASP A 321 -28.36 -3.72 -7.81
CA ASP A 321 -29.03 -4.63 -8.75
C ASP A 321 -28.71 -4.32 -10.22
N ALA A 322 -28.34 -3.06 -10.54
CA ALA A 322 -28.01 -2.64 -11.90
C ALA A 322 -26.54 -2.87 -12.30
N THR A 323 -25.64 -2.99 -11.32
CA THR A 323 -24.18 -3.03 -11.56
C THR A 323 -23.53 -4.37 -11.23
N ARG A 324 -24.25 -5.28 -10.57
CA ARG A 324 -23.70 -6.57 -10.10
C ARG A 324 -23.16 -7.39 -11.27
N GLY A 325 -21.86 -7.70 -11.20
CA GLY A 325 -21.17 -8.54 -12.20
C GLY A 325 -20.69 -7.78 -13.44
N ASP A 326 -20.90 -6.47 -13.52
CA ASP A 326 -20.38 -5.62 -14.58
C ASP A 326 -19.27 -4.73 -14.01
N ALA A 327 -18.02 -5.01 -14.37
CA ALA A 327 -16.88 -4.27 -13.83
C ALA A 327 -16.87 -2.78 -14.22
N ASN A 328 -17.34 -2.41 -15.42
CA ASN A 328 -17.39 -1.00 -15.83
C ASN A 328 -18.45 -0.25 -15.01
N ALA A 329 -19.69 -0.77 -14.99
CA ALA A 329 -20.80 -0.15 -14.29
C ALA A 329 -20.56 -0.11 -12.77
N GLN A 330 -20.00 -1.18 -12.20
CA GLN A 330 -19.61 -1.21 -10.79
C GLN A 330 -18.51 -0.20 -10.49
N THR A 331 -17.49 -0.06 -11.36
CA THR A 331 -16.43 0.95 -11.16
C THR A 331 -16.99 2.37 -11.19
N ARG A 332 -17.91 2.70 -12.11
CA ARG A 332 -18.59 4.01 -12.13
C ARG A 332 -19.31 4.30 -10.82
N GLU A 333 -20.03 3.31 -10.29
CA GLU A 333 -20.73 3.46 -9.01
C GLU A 333 -19.77 3.62 -7.83
N VAL A 334 -18.66 2.85 -7.80
CA VAL A 334 -17.58 3.02 -6.81
C VAL A 334 -17.05 4.45 -6.85
N LEU A 335 -16.70 4.95 -8.04
CA LEU A 335 -16.18 6.29 -8.20
C LEU A 335 -17.23 7.36 -7.82
N ALA A 336 -18.49 7.18 -8.18
CA ALA A 336 -19.57 8.07 -7.76
C ALA A 336 -19.70 8.15 -6.23
N ARG A 337 -19.61 7.01 -5.52
CA ARG A 337 -19.60 6.94 -4.05
C ARG A 337 -18.38 7.65 -3.45
N LEU A 338 -17.18 7.32 -3.91
CA LEU A 338 -15.94 7.96 -3.46
C LEU A 338 -15.96 9.47 -3.70
N GLY A 339 -16.47 9.92 -4.85
CA GLY A 339 -16.62 11.34 -5.18
C GLY A 339 -17.55 12.09 -4.22
N ARG A 340 -18.65 11.46 -3.77
CA ARG A 340 -19.50 12.02 -2.70
C ARG A 340 -18.73 12.16 -1.38
N GLY A 341 -17.93 11.15 -1.02
CA GLY A 341 -17.08 11.17 0.17
C GLY A 341 -16.03 12.26 0.14
N LEU A 342 -15.29 12.37 -0.97
CA LEU A 342 -14.31 13.45 -1.17
C LEU A 342 -14.99 14.81 -1.04
N LYS A 343 -16.12 15.03 -1.74
CA LYS A 343 -16.87 16.29 -1.67
C LYS A 343 -17.34 16.62 -0.25
N ALA A 344 -17.87 15.64 0.49
CA ALA A 344 -18.31 15.82 1.87
C ALA A 344 -17.15 16.20 2.82
N ALA A 345 -15.95 15.70 2.53
CA ALA A 345 -14.71 16.05 3.24
C ALA A 345 -14.04 17.34 2.72
N GLY A 346 -14.62 18.01 1.71
CA GLY A 346 -14.04 19.16 1.03
C GLY A 346 -12.79 18.83 0.19
N PHE A 347 -12.58 17.56 -0.16
CA PHE A 347 -11.58 17.09 -1.12
C PHE A 347 -12.16 17.06 -2.54
N GLU A 348 -11.29 16.82 -3.50
CA GLU A 348 -11.57 16.77 -4.94
C GLU A 348 -10.70 15.66 -5.54
N TRP A 349 -11.05 15.15 -6.73
CA TRP A 349 -10.32 14.07 -7.37
C TRP A 349 -8.83 14.37 -7.59
N ARG A 350 -8.47 15.63 -7.85
CA ARG A 350 -7.06 16.05 -7.98
C ARG A 350 -6.22 15.81 -6.71
N HIS A 351 -6.86 15.71 -5.55
CA HIS A 351 -6.18 15.46 -4.28
C HIS A 351 -5.90 13.97 -4.06
N VAL A 352 -6.46 13.06 -4.87
CA VAL A 352 -6.19 11.62 -4.75
C VAL A 352 -4.75 11.35 -5.17
N VAL A 353 -4.03 10.62 -4.32
CA VAL A 353 -2.59 10.34 -4.45
C VAL A 353 -2.30 8.85 -4.59
N ASP A 354 -3.12 7.99 -4.01
CA ASP A 354 -2.99 6.54 -4.03
C ASP A 354 -4.36 5.90 -4.26
N VAL A 355 -4.41 4.93 -5.17
CA VAL A 355 -5.60 4.14 -5.51
C VAL A 355 -5.25 2.66 -5.50
N TRP A 356 -5.87 1.92 -4.59
CA TRP A 356 -5.76 0.47 -4.56
C TRP A 356 -7.03 -0.17 -5.10
N VAL A 357 -6.89 -0.94 -6.18
CA VAL A 357 -8.00 -1.60 -6.86
C VAL A 357 -7.90 -3.10 -6.68
N LEU A 358 -8.99 -3.71 -6.24
CA LEU A 358 -9.20 -5.15 -6.28
C LEU A 358 -10.11 -5.47 -7.45
N LEU A 359 -9.67 -6.39 -8.32
CA LEU A 359 -10.48 -7.00 -9.36
C LEU A 359 -10.67 -8.48 -9.05
N SER A 360 -11.91 -8.97 -9.09
CA SER A 360 -12.15 -10.42 -8.94
C SER A 360 -11.56 -11.23 -10.11
N ASP A 361 -11.38 -10.59 -11.26
CA ASP A 361 -10.79 -11.14 -12.47
C ASP A 361 -9.99 -10.02 -13.17
N THR A 362 -8.68 -10.21 -13.35
CA THR A 362 -7.83 -9.19 -13.96
C THR A 362 -8.16 -8.95 -15.44
N ARG A 363 -8.91 -9.86 -16.09
CA ARG A 363 -9.42 -9.65 -17.46
C ARG A 363 -10.46 -8.55 -17.56
N ASP A 364 -11.08 -8.16 -16.44
CA ASP A 364 -12.02 -7.04 -16.37
C ASP A 364 -11.32 -5.67 -16.32
N TYR A 365 -9.99 -5.65 -16.32
CA TYR A 365 -9.20 -4.43 -16.31
C TYR A 365 -9.60 -3.40 -17.38
N PRO A 366 -9.78 -3.74 -18.67
CA PRO A 366 -10.16 -2.75 -19.68
C PRO A 366 -11.50 -2.07 -19.33
N ALA A 367 -12.48 -2.84 -18.88
CA ALA A 367 -13.79 -2.33 -18.46
C ALA A 367 -13.68 -1.41 -17.24
N MET A 368 -12.86 -1.77 -16.24
CA MET A 368 -12.58 -0.92 -15.08
C MET A 368 -11.86 0.37 -15.49
N ALA A 369 -10.79 0.26 -16.29
CA ALA A 369 -9.97 1.39 -16.73
C ALA A 369 -10.78 2.40 -17.56
N ASP A 370 -11.72 1.94 -18.39
CA ASP A 370 -12.60 2.81 -19.17
C ASP A 370 -13.48 3.69 -18.26
N ALA A 371 -14.07 3.12 -17.21
CA ALA A 371 -14.82 3.89 -16.22
C ALA A 371 -13.91 4.83 -15.40
N TYR A 372 -12.70 4.37 -15.07
CA TYR A 372 -11.72 5.14 -14.31
C TYR A 372 -11.28 6.42 -15.03
N ARG A 373 -11.04 6.35 -16.35
CA ARG A 373 -10.63 7.49 -17.19
C ARG A 373 -11.68 8.59 -17.31
N GLU A 374 -12.92 8.33 -16.93
CA GLU A 374 -13.96 9.37 -16.90
C GLU A 374 -13.81 10.34 -15.74
N VAL A 375 -13.14 9.90 -14.67
CA VAL A 375 -12.89 10.68 -13.46
C VAL A 375 -11.48 11.24 -13.46
N PHE A 376 -10.50 10.41 -13.80
CA PHE A 376 -9.11 10.81 -13.89
C PHE A 376 -8.73 11.04 -15.34
N THR A 377 -8.56 12.30 -15.73
CA THR A 377 -8.28 12.70 -17.12
C THR A 377 -6.86 13.26 -17.31
N GLY A 378 -6.06 13.29 -16.23
CA GLY A 378 -4.73 13.88 -16.16
C GLY A 378 -4.27 13.91 -14.70
N ASP A 379 -2.96 14.07 -14.49
CA ASP A 379 -2.32 13.97 -13.17
C ASP A 379 -2.80 12.73 -12.38
N TYR A 380 -2.65 11.55 -13.00
CA TYR A 380 -3.14 10.30 -12.42
C TYR A 380 -2.56 10.09 -11.01
N PRO A 381 -3.35 9.52 -10.08
CA PRO A 381 -2.79 9.08 -8.81
C PRO A 381 -1.82 7.92 -9.04
N ALA A 382 -1.00 7.63 -8.03
CA ALA A 382 -0.32 6.35 -7.99
C ALA A 382 -1.37 5.26 -7.77
N TRP A 383 -1.13 4.07 -8.29
CA TRP A 383 -2.07 2.98 -8.10
C TRP A 383 -1.43 1.61 -7.97
N THR A 384 -2.23 0.65 -7.54
CA THR A 384 -1.91 -0.78 -7.54
C THR A 384 -3.19 -1.54 -7.83
N VAL A 385 -3.16 -2.42 -8.84
CA VAL A 385 -4.33 -3.22 -9.26
C VAL A 385 -4.01 -4.70 -9.07
N VAL A 386 -4.74 -5.35 -8.17
CA VAL A 386 -4.50 -6.76 -7.85
C VAL A 386 -5.74 -7.60 -8.08
N GLY A 387 -5.52 -8.80 -8.59
CA GLY A 387 -6.56 -9.80 -8.82
C GLY A 387 -6.83 -10.59 -7.54
N GLU A 388 -7.81 -10.12 -6.78
CA GLU A 388 -8.21 -10.69 -5.50
C GLU A 388 -9.72 -10.56 -5.34
N GLN A 389 -10.33 -11.48 -4.61
CA GLN A 389 -11.78 -11.48 -4.43
C GLN A 389 -12.21 -10.46 -3.35
N PRO A 390 -12.96 -9.40 -3.70
CA PRO A 390 -13.63 -8.57 -2.71
C PRO A 390 -14.61 -9.41 -1.89
N LEU A 391 -14.86 -9.05 -0.63
CA LEU A 391 -15.90 -9.73 0.13
C LEU A 391 -17.28 -9.55 -0.51
N GLY A 392 -18.05 -10.64 -0.54
CA GLY A 392 -19.40 -10.65 -1.09
C GLY A 392 -19.42 -10.92 -2.59
N ARG A 393 -20.20 -10.12 -3.33
CA ARG A 393 -20.51 -10.35 -4.76
C ARG A 393 -19.95 -9.27 -5.70
N GLY A 394 -19.12 -8.36 -5.21
CA GLY A 394 -18.54 -7.33 -6.06
C GLY A 394 -17.42 -7.88 -6.93
N VAL A 395 -17.33 -7.36 -8.15
CA VAL A 395 -16.21 -7.65 -9.06
C VAL A 395 -15.10 -6.60 -9.01
N VAL A 396 -15.38 -5.44 -8.41
CA VAL A 396 -14.42 -4.34 -8.17
C VAL A 396 -14.55 -3.78 -6.75
N GLN A 397 -13.45 -3.55 -6.07
CA GLN A 397 -13.36 -2.73 -4.85
C GLN A 397 -12.25 -1.70 -5.02
N ILE A 398 -12.49 -0.46 -4.62
CA ILE A 398 -11.46 0.60 -4.65
C ILE A 398 -11.32 1.22 -3.27
N GLN A 399 -10.07 1.37 -2.84
CA GLN A 399 -9.68 2.12 -1.65
C GLN A 399 -8.74 3.26 -2.07
N ILE A 400 -8.94 4.47 -1.56
CA ILE A 400 -8.14 5.64 -1.93
C ILE A 400 -7.54 6.35 -0.71
N MET A 401 -6.40 6.99 -0.95
CA MET A 401 -5.87 8.05 -0.11
C MET A 401 -5.82 9.37 -0.88
N ALA A 402 -6.08 10.48 -0.19
CA ALA A 402 -5.99 11.81 -0.76
C ALA A 402 -5.31 12.80 0.20
N VAL A 403 -4.61 13.78 -0.36
CA VAL A 403 -3.84 14.81 0.36
C VAL A 403 -4.15 16.18 -0.25
N LYS A 404 -4.56 17.13 0.59
CA LYS A 404 -4.77 18.54 0.21
C LYS A 404 -3.49 19.36 0.27
#